data_AF-A0A3N5GWZ7-F1
#
_entry.id   AF-A0A3N5GWZ7-F1
#
_cell.length_a   1.000
_cell.length_b   1.000
_cell.length_c   1.000
_cell.angle_alpha   90.00
_cell.angle_beta   90.00
_cell.angle_gamma   90.00
#
_symmetry.space_group_name_H-M   'P 1'
#
loop_
_entity.id
_entity.type
_entity.pdbx_description
1 polymer ?
#
loop_
_entity_poly.entity_id
_entity_poly.type
_entity_poly.pdbx_seq_one_letter_code
_entity_poly.pdbx_strand_id
1 'polypeptide(L)'
;MYPDRFRLPFLSGVLIAAAERRRPGLGPWSPQVEEQLRKAFDSELEDVRRSFLESFDDPTWFARVAEKIREIALPRYLVEARRETDLEQRGYGLWRGGDLVSRIVWGLGGFFLGVFLVRAPFIPIPTTWDLLAFGLLLLCPFIPDAQIALHKRRHRRALRAIVEDLQDAEAKLELYQPLSSPDPTSAALPAPGESLRQKG
;
A
#
# COMPACT_ATOMS: atom_id res chain seq x y z
N MET A 1 23.81 -4.82 12.05
CA MET A 1 22.52 -5.15 11.39
C MET A 1 21.41 -4.60 12.30
N TYR A 2 20.56 -3.72 11.78
CA TYR A 2 19.47 -3.13 12.57
C TYR A 2 18.29 -4.10 12.72
N PRO A 3 17.48 -3.98 13.79
CA PRO A 3 16.26 -4.78 13.96
C PRO A 3 15.28 -4.62 12.79
N ASP A 4 14.51 -5.68 12.49
CA ASP A 4 13.52 -5.71 11.39
C ASP A 4 12.53 -4.55 11.42
N ARG A 5 12.19 -4.05 12.62
CA ARG A 5 11.29 -2.90 12.81
C ARG A 5 11.80 -1.56 12.25
N PHE A 6 13.08 -1.49 11.87
CA PHE A 6 13.66 -0.30 11.23
C PHE A 6 13.97 -0.51 9.76
N ARG A 7 13.70 -1.70 9.20
CA ARG A 7 13.90 -1.97 7.78
C ARG A 7 12.86 -1.24 6.92
N LEU A 8 13.22 -0.97 5.67
CA LEU A 8 12.39 -0.22 4.72
C LEU A 8 10.95 -0.76 4.57
N PRO A 9 10.73 -2.08 4.45
CA PRO A 9 9.39 -2.66 4.32
C PRO A 9 8.52 -2.43 5.54
N PHE A 10 9.08 -2.62 6.74
CA PHE A 10 8.32 -2.43 7.97
C PHE A 10 7.94 -0.96 8.15
N LEU A 11 8.91 -0.05 8.00
CA LEU A 11 8.66 1.38 8.14
C LEU A 11 7.66 1.90 7.10
N SER A 12 7.81 1.53 5.84
CA SER A 12 6.84 1.91 4.80
C SER A 12 5.44 1.37 5.10
N GLY A 13 5.32 0.13 5.58
CA GLY A 13 4.03 -0.43 6.01
C GLY A 13 3.37 0.32 7.15
N VAL A 14 4.15 0.72 8.17
CA VAL A 14 3.65 1.53 9.30
C VAL A 14 3.17 2.90 8.82
N LEU A 15 3.96 3.58 7.99
CA LEU A 15 3.65 4.93 7.50
C LEU A 15 2.43 4.94 6.57
N ILE A 16 2.34 3.96 5.66
CA ILE A 16 1.15 3.76 4.80
C ILE A 16 -0.08 3.49 5.65
N ALA A 17 0.02 2.64 6.68
CA ALA A 17 -1.09 2.34 7.57
C ALA A 17 -1.55 3.57 8.36
N ALA A 18 -0.61 4.41 8.82
CA ALA A 18 -0.94 5.66 9.50
C ALA A 18 -1.65 6.66 8.58
N ALA A 19 -1.20 6.79 7.33
CA ALA A 19 -1.85 7.63 6.34
C ALA A 19 -3.25 7.11 5.96
N GLU A 20 -3.42 5.81 5.76
CA GLU A 20 -4.71 5.18 5.46
C GLU A 20 -5.75 5.32 6.58
N ARG A 21 -5.33 5.42 7.85
CA ARG A 21 -6.25 5.71 8.96
C ARG A 21 -6.88 7.10 8.85
N ARG A 22 -6.15 8.07 8.29
CA ARG A 22 -6.59 9.46 8.17
C ARG A 22 -7.38 9.71 6.88
N ARG A 23 -6.97 9.08 5.77
CA ARG A 23 -7.49 9.33 4.41
C ARG A 23 -9.03 9.39 4.31
N PRO A 24 -9.83 8.45 4.86
CA PRO A 24 -11.28 8.47 4.70
C PRO A 24 -11.96 9.72 5.30
N GLY A 25 -11.32 10.36 6.29
CA GLY A 25 -11.84 11.57 6.94
C GLY A 25 -11.53 12.88 6.20
N LEU A 26 -10.72 12.84 5.13
CA LEU A 26 -10.23 14.05 4.45
C LEU A 26 -11.13 14.52 3.30
N GLY A 27 -12.13 13.72 2.92
CA GLY A 27 -13.09 14.07 1.87
C GLY A 27 -12.55 13.89 0.44
N PRO A 28 -13.07 14.66 -0.54
CA PRO A 28 -12.65 14.57 -1.95
C PRO A 28 -11.16 14.83 -2.15
N TRP A 29 -10.56 14.15 -3.13
CA TRP A 29 -9.16 14.37 -3.45
C TRP A 29 -8.92 15.81 -3.89
N SER A 30 -7.97 16.46 -3.24
CA SER A 30 -7.52 17.82 -3.55
C SER A 30 -6.04 17.97 -3.20
N PRO A 31 -5.35 19.00 -3.73
CA PRO A 31 -3.97 19.29 -3.33
C PRO A 31 -3.81 19.47 -1.82
N GLN A 32 -4.84 19.98 -1.14
CA GLN A 32 -4.85 20.14 0.33
C GLN A 32 -4.92 18.78 1.05
N VAL A 33 -5.68 17.81 0.53
CA VAL A 33 -5.73 16.45 1.07
C VAL A 33 -4.39 15.75 0.89
N GLU A 34 -3.79 15.89 -0.30
CA GLU A 34 -2.47 15.34 -0.59
C GLU A 34 -1.41 15.88 0.39
N GLU A 35 -1.39 17.20 0.61
CA GLU A 35 -0.48 17.83 1.55
C GLU A 35 -0.72 17.39 3.00
N GLN A 36 -1.98 17.18 3.41
CA GLN A 36 -2.29 16.65 4.74
C GLN A 36 -1.80 15.21 4.92
N LEU A 37 -1.87 14.37 3.88
CA LEU A 37 -1.33 13.02 3.90
C LEU A 37 0.20 13.03 3.94
N ARG A 38 0.86 13.93 3.20
CA ARG A 38 2.31 14.12 3.28
C ARG A 38 2.75 14.53 4.68
N LYS A 39 2.07 15.52 5.28
CA LYS A 39 2.33 15.95 6.67
C LYS A 39 2.11 14.83 7.67
N ALA A 40 1.07 14.01 7.49
CA ALA A 40 0.83 12.85 8.33
C ALA A 40 1.98 11.84 8.24
N PHE A 41 2.43 11.57 7.01
CA PHE A 41 3.55 10.70 6.73
C PHE A 41 4.85 11.21 7.37
N ASP A 42 5.17 12.50 7.21
CA ASP A 42 6.34 13.11 7.81
C ASP A 42 6.28 13.15 9.34
N SER A 43 5.10 13.41 9.93
CA SER A 43 4.94 13.41 11.39
C SER A 43 5.23 12.04 12.01
N GLU A 44 4.75 10.96 11.39
CA GLU A 44 5.00 9.60 11.86
C GLU A 44 6.46 9.19 11.62
N LEU A 45 7.07 9.66 10.52
CA LEU A 45 8.48 9.41 10.25
C LEU A 45 9.38 10.08 11.29
N GLU A 46 9.04 11.28 11.76
CA GLU A 46 9.75 11.96 12.85
C GLU A 46 9.59 11.24 14.20
N ASP A 47 8.41 10.70 14.49
CA ASP A 47 8.20 9.91 15.71
C ASP A 47 9.02 8.61 15.69
N VAL A 48 9.06 7.92 14.54
CA VAL A 48 9.95 6.76 14.33
C VAL A 48 11.42 7.17 14.45
N ARG A 49 11.82 8.31 13.89
CA ARG A 49 13.19 8.83 13.99
C ARG A 49 13.61 9.02 15.44
N ARG A 50 12.74 9.64 16.25
CA ARG A 50 13.00 9.84 17.68
C ARG A 50 13.21 8.51 18.38
N SER A 51 12.32 7.54 18.17
CA SER A 51 12.44 6.19 18.75
C SER A 51 13.69 5.44 18.28
N PHE A 52 14.10 5.62 17.03
CA PHE A 52 15.35 5.06 16.50
C PHE A 52 16.56 5.66 17.21
N LEU A 53 16.64 6.99 17.31
CA LEU A 53 17.78 7.69 17.92
C LEU A 53 17.90 7.48 19.43
N GLU A 54 16.80 7.15 20.12
CA GLU A 54 16.83 6.69 21.52
C GLU A 54 17.55 5.34 21.67
N SER A 55 17.53 4.49 20.64
CA SER A 55 18.13 3.15 20.66
C SER A 55 19.47 3.07 19.94
N PHE A 56 19.70 3.91 18.91
CA PHE A 56 20.84 3.86 18.01
C PHE A 56 21.30 5.27 17.63
N ASP A 57 22.58 5.58 17.85
CA ASP A 57 23.16 6.88 17.48
C ASP A 57 23.69 6.88 16.03
N ASP A 58 22.79 6.70 15.05
CA ASP A 58 23.13 6.76 13.62
C ASP A 58 22.12 7.59 12.82
N PRO A 59 22.17 8.94 12.93
CA PRO A 59 21.28 9.82 12.21
C PRO A 59 21.48 9.76 10.69
N THR A 60 22.68 9.40 10.22
CA THR A 60 23.01 9.36 8.79
C THR A 60 22.32 8.21 8.09
N TRP A 61 22.28 7.03 8.71
CA TRP A 61 21.57 5.89 8.19
C TRP A 61 20.07 6.15 8.14
N PHE A 62 19.50 6.70 9.22
CA PHE A 62 18.07 6.98 9.25
C PHE A 62 17.68 8.01 8.18
N ALA A 63 18.48 9.05 7.97
CA ALA A 63 18.23 10.04 6.93
C ALA A 63 18.15 9.40 5.53
N ARG A 64 19.04 8.44 5.21
CA ARG A 64 19.00 7.71 3.93
C ARG A 64 17.75 6.86 3.79
N VAL A 65 17.33 6.17 4.86
CA VAL A 65 16.11 5.37 4.86
C VAL A 65 14.88 6.26 4.67
N ALA A 66 14.79 7.35 5.44
CA ALA A 66 13.73 8.35 5.33
C ALA A 66 13.61 8.94 3.92
N GLU A 67 14.75 9.29 3.30
CA GLU A 67 14.82 9.76 1.92
C GLU A 67 14.27 8.71 0.95
N LYS A 68 14.71 7.45 1.04
CA LYS A 68 14.23 6.36 0.17
C LYS A 68 12.72 6.12 0.32
N ILE A 69 12.19 6.20 1.53
CA ILE A 69 10.76 6.08 1.78
C ILE A 69 10.00 7.24 1.10
N ARG A 70 10.49 8.48 1.23
CA ARG A 70 9.88 9.65 0.59
C ARG A 70 9.95 9.60 -0.94
N GLU A 71 11.04 9.10 -1.50
CA GLU A 71 11.24 8.98 -2.95
C GLU A 71 10.38 7.87 -3.58
N ILE A 72 10.15 6.78 -2.86
CA ILE A 72 9.55 5.56 -3.43
C ILE A 72 8.15 5.29 -2.87
N ALA A 73 8.03 5.15 -1.55
CA ALA A 73 6.80 4.70 -0.90
C ALA A 73 5.70 5.77 -0.97
N LEU A 74 6.05 7.01 -0.61
CA LEU A 74 5.11 8.13 -0.53
C LEU A 74 4.42 8.43 -1.88
N PRO A 75 5.12 8.67 -3.00
CA PRO A 75 4.45 8.99 -4.26
C PRO A 75 3.56 7.85 -4.76
N ARG A 76 4.01 6.60 -4.64
CA ARG A 76 3.21 5.43 -5.01
C ARG A 76 1.95 5.31 -4.14
N TYR A 77 2.09 5.55 -2.84
CA TYR A 77 0.96 5.60 -1.93
C TYR A 77 -0.05 6.68 -2.34
N LEU A 78 0.39 7.91 -2.64
CA LEU A 78 -0.51 9.01 -3.00
C LEU A 78 -1.31 8.70 -4.29
N VAL A 79 -0.71 8.02 -5.26
CA VAL A 79 -1.41 7.57 -6.48
C VAL A 79 -2.53 6.58 -6.14
N GLU A 80 -2.25 5.57 -5.30
CA GLU A 80 -3.26 4.59 -4.89
C GLU A 80 -4.33 5.20 -3.98
N ALA A 81 -3.93 6.08 -3.06
CA ALA A 81 -4.85 6.81 -2.19
C ALA A 81 -5.82 7.67 -2.99
N ARG A 82 -5.34 8.35 -4.04
CA ARG A 82 -6.18 9.12 -4.97
C ARG A 82 -7.18 8.22 -5.68
N ARG A 83 -6.72 7.10 -6.25
CA ARG A 83 -7.59 6.14 -6.95
C ARG A 83 -8.71 5.63 -6.07
N GLU A 84 -8.39 5.23 -4.83
CA GLU A 84 -9.41 4.73 -3.90
C GLU A 84 -10.35 5.85 -3.46
N THR A 85 -9.85 7.07 -3.22
CA THR A 85 -10.69 8.23 -2.90
C THR A 85 -11.68 8.52 -4.03
N ASP A 86 -11.22 8.52 -5.29
CA ASP A 86 -12.06 8.72 -6.47
C ASP A 86 -13.10 7.59 -6.64
N LEU A 87 -12.76 6.35 -6.28
CA LEU A 87 -13.71 5.23 -6.27
C LEU A 87 -14.76 5.39 -5.16
N GLU A 88 -14.35 5.76 -3.95
CA GLU A 88 -15.25 6.01 -2.82
C GLU A 88 -16.23 7.14 -3.13
N GLN A 89 -15.75 8.23 -3.77
CA GLN A 89 -16.58 9.34 -4.22
C GLN A 89 -17.70 8.90 -5.18
N ARG A 90 -17.39 7.97 -6.07
CA ARG A 90 -18.33 7.42 -7.05
C ARG A 90 -19.18 6.29 -6.47
N GLY A 91 -19.11 6.04 -5.16
CA GLY A 91 -19.78 4.92 -4.51
C GLY A 91 -19.36 3.57 -5.11
N TYR A 92 -18.10 3.42 -5.49
CA TYR A 92 -17.54 2.27 -6.21
C TYR A 92 -18.23 1.95 -7.55
N GLY A 93 -18.92 2.93 -8.15
CA GLY A 93 -19.68 2.73 -9.39
C GLY A 93 -20.99 1.96 -9.18
N LEU A 94 -21.46 1.85 -7.92
CA LEU A 94 -22.71 1.18 -7.59
C LEU A 94 -23.91 2.00 -8.05
N TRP A 95 -24.89 1.33 -8.64
CA TRP A 95 -26.19 1.94 -8.91
C TRP A 95 -26.85 2.38 -7.60
N ARG A 96 -27.19 3.67 -7.51
CA ARG A 96 -27.70 4.33 -6.28
C ARG A 96 -26.81 4.13 -5.03
N GLY A 97 -25.51 3.93 -5.20
CA GLY A 97 -24.56 3.80 -4.08
C GLY A 97 -24.76 2.55 -3.22
N GLY A 98 -25.53 1.55 -3.69
CA GLY A 98 -25.79 0.34 -2.92
C GLY A 98 -26.86 0.50 -1.83
N ASP A 99 -27.74 1.50 -1.96
CA ASP A 99 -28.84 1.78 -1.02
C ASP A 99 -29.84 0.60 -0.87
N LEU A 100 -30.73 0.65 0.12
CA LEU A 100 -31.70 -0.43 0.38
C LEU A 100 -32.57 -0.75 -0.86
N VAL A 101 -32.90 0.28 -1.65
CA VAL A 101 -33.67 0.12 -2.89
C VAL A 101 -32.88 -0.69 -3.91
N SER A 102 -31.58 -0.40 -4.10
CA SER A 102 -30.71 -1.18 -4.97
C SER A 102 -30.67 -2.66 -4.58
N ARG A 103 -30.64 -2.97 -3.29
CA ARG A 103 -30.62 -4.34 -2.77
C ARG A 103 -31.93 -5.08 -3.08
N ILE A 104 -33.07 -4.41 -2.92
CA ILE A 104 -34.39 -4.94 -3.27
C ILE A 104 -34.48 -5.17 -4.78
N VAL A 105 -34.04 -4.22 -5.60
CA VAL A 105 -34.05 -4.35 -7.07
C VAL A 105 -33.17 -5.52 -7.52
N TRP A 106 -31.97 -5.67 -6.94
CA TRP A 106 -31.11 -6.82 -7.23
C TRP A 106 -31.72 -8.14 -6.76
N GLY A 107 -32.34 -8.19 -5.58
CA GLY A 107 -33.05 -9.37 -5.08
C GLY A 107 -34.21 -9.79 -5.98
N LEU A 108 -35.09 -8.84 -6.32
CA LEU A 108 -36.22 -9.09 -7.22
C LEU A 108 -35.74 -9.48 -8.62
N GLY A 109 -34.73 -8.80 -9.16
CA GLY A 109 -34.11 -9.15 -10.44
C GLY A 109 -33.54 -10.57 -10.45
N GLY A 110 -32.82 -10.95 -9.39
CA GLY A 110 -32.31 -12.30 -9.21
C GLY A 110 -33.42 -13.35 -9.10
N PHE A 111 -34.50 -13.03 -8.37
CA PHE A 111 -35.66 -13.92 -8.26
C PHE A 111 -36.37 -14.14 -9.60
N PHE A 112 -36.69 -13.06 -10.33
CA PHE A 112 -37.31 -13.17 -11.64
C PHE A 112 -36.42 -13.92 -12.64
N LEU A 113 -35.10 -13.67 -12.61
CA LEU A 113 -34.14 -14.41 -13.43
C LEU A 113 -34.11 -15.90 -13.07
N GLY A 114 -34.13 -16.23 -11.78
CA GLY A 114 -34.17 -17.61 -11.29
C GLY A 114 -35.44 -18.34 -11.70
N VAL A 115 -36.61 -17.71 -11.51
CA VAL A 115 -37.91 -18.26 -11.96
C VAL A 115 -37.93 -18.44 -13.47
N PHE A 116 -37.41 -17.47 -14.23
CA PHE A 116 -37.29 -17.57 -15.68
C PHE A 116 -36.40 -18.75 -16.10
N LEU A 117 -35.24 -18.93 -15.44
CA LEU A 117 -34.34 -20.05 -15.73
C LEU A 117 -35.02 -21.41 -15.50
N VAL A 118 -35.69 -21.58 -14.35
CA VAL A 118 -36.39 -22.83 -14.01
C VAL A 118 -37.55 -23.10 -14.96
N ARG A 119 -38.25 -22.07 -15.41
CA ARG A 119 -39.46 -22.19 -16.24
C ARG A 119 -39.19 -22.10 -17.75
N ALA A 120 -37.94 -21.90 -18.15
CA ALA A 120 -37.56 -21.81 -19.56
C ALA A 120 -37.79 -23.15 -20.26
N PRO A 121 -38.64 -23.23 -21.31
CA PRO A 121 -39.07 -24.50 -21.90
C PRO A 121 -37.97 -25.22 -22.69
N PHE A 122 -36.81 -24.59 -22.90
CA PHE A 122 -35.72 -25.10 -23.74
C PHE A 122 -34.56 -25.74 -22.95
N ILE A 123 -34.56 -25.65 -21.62
CA ILE A 123 -33.51 -26.21 -20.77
C ILE A 123 -34.15 -27.33 -19.93
N PRO A 124 -33.81 -28.62 -20.15
CA PRO A 124 -34.31 -29.70 -19.31
C PRO A 124 -33.59 -29.67 -17.95
N ILE A 125 -34.15 -28.91 -17.01
CA ILE A 125 -33.58 -28.72 -15.67
C ILE A 125 -34.29 -29.65 -14.67
N PRO A 126 -33.55 -30.39 -13.82
CA PRO A 126 -34.15 -31.21 -12.77
C PRO A 126 -34.81 -30.36 -11.68
N THR A 127 -35.86 -30.88 -11.05
CA THR A 127 -36.75 -30.20 -10.06
C THR A 127 -36.02 -29.63 -8.84
N THR A 128 -34.78 -30.03 -8.57
CA THR A 128 -33.95 -29.50 -7.46
C THR A 128 -33.48 -28.05 -7.67
N TRP A 129 -33.69 -27.48 -8.85
CA TRP A 129 -33.25 -26.13 -9.21
C TRP A 129 -34.20 -25.00 -8.78
N ASP A 130 -35.36 -25.30 -8.19
CA ASP A 130 -36.16 -24.26 -7.50
C ASP A 130 -35.34 -23.56 -6.41
N LEU A 131 -34.42 -24.31 -5.78
CA LEU A 131 -33.44 -23.79 -4.83
C LEU A 131 -32.51 -22.73 -5.44
N LEU A 132 -32.28 -22.75 -6.75
CA LEU A 132 -31.49 -21.74 -7.44
C LEU A 132 -32.23 -20.41 -7.50
N ALA A 133 -33.54 -20.41 -7.76
CA ALA A 133 -34.34 -19.18 -7.75
C ALA A 133 -34.40 -18.55 -6.34
N PHE A 134 -34.59 -19.37 -5.31
CA PHE A 134 -34.48 -18.94 -3.91
C PHE A 134 -33.06 -18.47 -3.57
N GLY A 135 -32.04 -19.16 -4.06
CA GLY A 135 -30.63 -18.81 -3.88
C GLY A 135 -30.30 -17.46 -4.49
N LEU A 136 -30.74 -17.17 -5.72
CA LEU A 136 -30.55 -15.86 -6.33
C LEU A 136 -31.30 -14.76 -5.58
N LEU A 137 -32.54 -15.00 -5.16
CA LEU A 137 -33.29 -14.03 -4.34
C LEU A 137 -32.54 -13.67 -3.06
N LEU A 138 -31.92 -14.66 -2.40
CA LEU A 138 -31.15 -14.45 -1.17
C LEU A 138 -29.78 -13.82 -1.42
N LEU A 139 -29.07 -14.20 -2.47
CA LEU A 139 -27.67 -13.78 -2.69
C LEU A 139 -27.53 -12.49 -3.50
N CYS A 140 -28.44 -12.22 -4.45
CA CYS A 140 -28.34 -11.03 -5.29
C CYS A 140 -28.37 -9.68 -4.54
N PRO A 141 -29.12 -9.50 -3.43
CA PRO A 141 -29.06 -8.28 -2.62
C PRO A 141 -27.67 -7.97 -2.07
N PHE A 142 -26.78 -8.97 -1.95
CA PHE A 142 -25.42 -8.82 -1.43
C PHE A 142 -24.37 -8.55 -2.52
N ILE A 143 -24.75 -8.53 -3.80
CA ILE A 143 -23.84 -8.21 -4.91
C ILE A 143 -23.15 -6.84 -4.72
N PRO A 144 -23.86 -5.75 -4.32
CA PRO A 144 -23.21 -4.46 -4.06
C PRO A 144 -22.11 -4.56 -2.99
N ASP A 145 -22.37 -5.27 -1.89
CA ASP A 145 -21.42 -5.44 -0.80
C ASP A 145 -20.20 -6.27 -1.24
N ALA A 146 -20.42 -7.31 -2.04
CA ALA A 146 -19.34 -8.12 -2.63
C ALA A 146 -18.44 -7.29 -3.57
N GLN A 147 -19.01 -6.37 -4.35
CA GLN A 147 -18.26 -5.47 -5.21
C GLN A 147 -17.38 -4.51 -4.40
N ILE A 148 -17.93 -3.86 -3.36
CA ILE A 148 -17.15 -3.01 -2.45
C ILE A 148 -16.02 -3.81 -1.80
N ALA A 149 -16.33 -5.01 -1.32
CA ALA A 149 -15.33 -5.87 -0.69
C ALA A 149 -14.20 -6.25 -1.65
N LEU A 150 -14.50 -6.50 -2.92
CA LEU A 150 -13.52 -6.78 -3.96
C LEU A 150 -12.61 -5.57 -4.22
N HIS A 151 -13.19 -4.37 -4.34
CA HIS A 151 -12.42 -3.13 -4.51
C HIS A 151 -11.48 -2.89 -3.32
N LYS A 152 -12.00 -2.97 -2.09
CA LYS A 152 -11.19 -2.85 -0.88
C LYS A 152 -10.09 -3.90 -0.80
N ARG A 153 -10.36 -5.14 -1.23
CA ARG A 153 -9.34 -6.20 -1.31
C ARG A 153 -8.25 -5.86 -2.34
N ARG A 154 -8.63 -5.32 -3.51
CA ARG A 154 -7.67 -4.88 -4.54
C ARG A 154 -6.80 -3.72 -4.03
N HIS A 155 -7.41 -2.71 -3.39
CA HIS A 155 -6.68 -1.60 -2.78
C HIS A 155 -5.66 -2.09 -1.73
N ARG A 156 -6.09 -2.95 -0.81
CA ARG A 156 -5.18 -3.56 0.19
C ARG A 156 -4.04 -4.34 -0.45
N ARG A 157 -4.28 -5.03 -1.57
CA ARG A 157 -3.22 -5.73 -2.31
C ARG A 157 -2.26 -4.73 -2.97
N ALA A 158 -2.76 -3.65 -3.55
CA ALA A 158 -1.92 -2.60 -4.14
C ALA A 158 -1.00 -1.97 -3.07
N LEU A 159 -1.52 -1.68 -1.88
CA LEU A 159 -0.70 -1.17 -0.77
C LEU A 159 0.37 -2.17 -0.31
N ARG A 160 0.04 -3.47 -0.24
CA ARG A 160 1.02 -4.52 0.09
C ARG A 160 2.09 -4.65 -0.98
N ALA A 161 1.72 -4.55 -2.26
CA ALA A 161 2.67 -4.60 -3.36
C ALA A 161 3.71 -3.46 -3.27
N ILE A 162 3.34 -2.27 -2.76
CA ILE A 162 4.32 -1.19 -2.52
C ILE A 162 5.38 -1.63 -1.50
N VAL A 163 4.96 -2.29 -0.42
CA VAL A 163 5.86 -2.78 0.65
C VAL A 163 6.71 -3.95 0.16
N GLU A 164 6.11 -4.89 -0.58
CA GLU A 164 6.81 -6.04 -1.18
C GLU A 164 7.87 -5.58 -2.19
N ASP A 165 7.57 -4.59 -3.04
CA ASP A 165 8.54 -4.03 -3.98
C ASP A 165 9.72 -3.35 -3.27
N LEU A 166 9.48 -2.69 -2.13
CA LEU A 166 10.53 -2.11 -1.29
C LEU A 166 11.40 -3.19 -0.63
N GLN A 167 10.80 -4.32 -0.24
CA GLN A 167 11.52 -5.47 0.29
C GLN A 167 12.43 -6.09 -0.77
N ASP A 168 11.92 -6.26 -1.99
CA ASP A 168 12.71 -6.77 -3.10
C ASP A 168 13.83 -5.80 -3.50
N ALA A 169 13.59 -4.49 -3.43
CA ALA A 169 14.60 -3.47 -3.67
C ALA A 169 15.71 -3.50 -2.61
N GLU A 170 15.35 -3.60 -1.32
CA GLU A 170 16.32 -3.72 -0.23
C GLU A 170 17.14 -5.01 -0.35
N ALA A 171 16.50 -6.15 -0.60
CA ALA A 171 17.19 -7.43 -0.76
C ALA A 171 18.17 -7.43 -1.94
N LYS A 172 17.81 -6.79 -3.07
CA LYS A 172 18.73 -6.61 -4.19
C LYS A 172 19.91 -5.72 -3.81
N LEU A 173 19.68 -4.62 -3.10
CA LEU A 173 20.76 -3.73 -2.65
C LEU A 173 21.70 -4.45 -1.69
N GLU A 174 21.19 -5.24 -0.75
CA GLU A 174 22.00 -6.07 0.16
C GLU A 174 22.80 -7.14 -0.58
N LEU A 175 22.21 -7.79 -1.59
CA LEU A 175 22.87 -8.81 -2.41
C LEU A 175 23.99 -8.22 -3.29
N TYR A 176 23.79 -6.99 -3.78
CA TYR A 176 24.76 -6.28 -4.64
C TYR A 176 25.74 -5.41 -3.87
N GLN A 177 25.62 -5.26 -2.54
CA GLN A 177 26.61 -4.54 -1.74
C GLN A 177 27.92 -5.34 -1.76
N PRO A 178 28.92 -4.95 -2.57
CA PRO A 178 30.11 -5.75 -2.74
C PRO A 178 30.93 -5.65 -1.45
N LEU A 179 31.70 -6.71 -1.16
CA LEU A 179 32.72 -6.82 -0.12
C LEU A 179 33.88 -5.78 -0.22
N SER A 180 33.65 -4.61 -0.82
CA SER A 180 34.68 -3.63 -1.15
C SER A 180 34.20 -2.21 -0.85
N SER A 181 34.31 -1.80 0.40
CA SER A 181 34.75 -0.43 0.67
C SER A 181 36.22 -0.53 1.07
N PRO A 182 37.19 -0.39 0.14
CA PRO A 182 38.55 -0.12 0.56
C PRO A 182 38.52 1.21 1.30
N ASP A 183 38.87 1.15 2.58
CA ASP A 183 39.03 2.27 3.48
C ASP A 183 39.97 3.31 2.83
N PRO A 184 39.50 4.51 2.43
CA PRO A 184 40.37 5.52 1.81
C PRO A 184 41.43 6.05 2.80
N THR A 185 41.34 5.69 4.08
CA THR A 185 42.28 6.11 5.11
C THR A 185 43.55 5.26 5.20
N SER A 186 43.59 4.06 4.58
CA SER A 186 44.79 3.21 4.62
C SER A 186 45.78 3.43 3.45
N ALA A 187 45.50 4.33 2.50
CA ALA A 187 46.38 4.65 1.37
C ALA A 187 47.35 5.82 1.64
N ALA A 188 47.41 6.34 2.87
CA ALA A 188 48.44 7.28 3.27
C ALA A 188 49.68 6.52 3.78
N LEU A 189 50.44 5.93 2.85
CA LEU A 189 51.84 5.60 3.12
C LEU A 189 52.58 6.92 3.44
N PRO A 190 53.27 7.03 4.58
CA PRO A 190 54.05 8.23 4.89
C PRO A 190 55.17 8.37 3.86
N ALA A 191 55.27 9.54 3.23
CA ALA A 191 56.36 9.88 2.34
C ALA A 191 57.71 9.72 3.07
N PRO A 192 58.72 9.08 2.46
CA PRO A 192 60.07 9.08 3.02
C PRO A 192 60.58 10.53 3.03
N GLY A 193 60.83 11.06 4.24
CA GLY A 193 61.31 12.42 4.42
C GLY A 193 62.63 12.68 3.70
N GLU A 194 62.69 13.81 3.01
CA GLU A 194 63.91 14.38 2.44
C GLU A 194 64.93 14.63 3.58
N SER A 195 65.97 13.80 3.65
CA SER A 195 67.16 14.13 4.42
C SER A 195 68.00 15.13 3.62
N LEU A 196 67.88 16.40 3.97
CA LEU A 196 68.84 17.46 3.66
C LEU A 196 70.28 16.98 3.93
N ARG A 197 71.07 16.77 2.87
CA ARG A 197 72.51 16.57 2.98
C ARG A 197 73.22 17.84 2.53
N GLN A 198 73.50 18.72 3.50
CA GLN A 198 74.56 19.72 3.43
C GLN A 198 75.93 19.03 3.33
N LYS A 199 76.86 19.72 2.64
CA LYS A 199 78.33 19.59 2.53
C LYS A 199 78.76 19.23 1.09
N GLY A 200 79.55 20.04 0.41
CA GLY A 200 80.22 21.29 0.77
C GLY A 200 80.86 21.94 -0.44
#